data_AF-A0A955P3B4-F1
#
_entry.id   AF-A0A955P3B4-F1
#
_cell.length_a   1.000
_cell.length_b   1.000
_cell.length_c   1.000
_cell.angle_alpha   90.00
_cell.angle_beta   90.00
_cell.angle_gamma   90.00
#
_symmetry.space_group_name_H-M   'P 1'
#
loop_
_entity.id
_entity.type
_entity.pdbx_description
1 polymer ?
#
loop_
_entity_poly.entity_id
_entity_poly.type
_entity_poly.pdbx_seq_one_letter_code
_entity_poly.pdbx_strand_id
1 'polypeptide(L)' 'RFVLLGMSATSNLLLVCHCYRANDDEIRIISARKATSNERSIYQEFRP' A
#
# COMPACT_ATOMS: atom_id res chain seq x y z
N ARG A 1 -5.52 -10.19 5.92
CA ARG A 1 -4.60 -9.68 4.87
C ARG A 1 -5.19 -8.40 4.34
N PHE A 2 -4.44 -7.32 4.35
CA PHE A 2 -4.89 -5.98 3.98
C PHE A 2 -3.97 -5.40 2.89
N VAL A 3 -4.51 -4.48 2.10
CA VAL A 3 -3.78 -3.79 1.04
C VAL A 3 -3.75 -2.31 1.36
N LEU A 4 -2.56 -1.72 1.32
CA LEU A 4 -2.33 -0.29 1.42
C LEU A 4 -1.88 0.22 0.07
N LEU A 5 -2.35 1.41 -0.28
CA LEU A 5 -1.86 2.16 -1.42
C LEU A 5 -1.34 3.50 -0.91
N GLY A 6 -0.10 3.84 -1.23
CA GLY A 6 0.51 5.05 -0.67
C GLY A 6 1.82 5.43 -1.35
N MET A 7 2.29 6.63 -1.05
CA MET A 7 3.53 7.18 -1.62
C MET A 7 4.76 6.73 -0.82
N SER A 8 5.80 6.30 -1.53
CA SER A 8 7.11 6.05 -0.93
C SER A 8 7.84 7.37 -0.63
N ALA A 9 8.89 7.30 0.19
CA ALA A 9 9.81 8.43 0.42
C ALA A 9 10.49 8.93 -0.86
N THR A 10 10.58 8.08 -1.89
CA THR A 10 11.13 8.40 -3.21
C THR A 10 10.04 8.79 -4.22
N SER A 11 8.88 9.22 -3.74
CA SER A 11 7.74 9.68 -4.56
C SER A 11 7.20 8.66 -5.56
N ASN A 12 7.34 7.36 -5.28
CA ASN A 12 6.70 6.30 -6.07
C ASN A 12 5.41 5.85 -5.37
N LEU A 13 4.29 5.78 -6.10
CA LEU A 13 3.10 5.13 -5.56
C LEU A 13 3.33 3.62 -5.48
N LEU A 14 3.11 3.05 -4.30
CA LEU A 14 3.29 1.64 -3.99
C LEU A 14 1.97 1.00 -3.57
N LEU A 15 1.81 -0.26 -3.96
CA LEU A 15 0.81 -1.15 -3.39
C LEU A 15 1.52 -2.13 -2.45
N VAL A 16 1.07 -2.18 -1.20
CA VAL A 16 1.65 -3.01 -0.14
C VAL A 16 0.60 -3.95 0.42
N CYS A 17 0.82 -5.26 0.28
CA CYS A 17 0.05 -6.27 1.00
C CYS A 17 0.71 -6.52 2.36
N HIS A 18 -0.07 -6.42 3.44
CA HIS A 18 0.41 -6.70 4.78
C HIS A 18 -0.61 -7.52 5.58
N CYS A 19 -0.16 -8.05 6.71
CA CYS A 19 -1.05 -8.54 7.74
C CYS A 19 -0.57 -8.07 9.12
N TYR A 20 -1.53 -7.94 10.02
CA TYR A 20 -1.26 -7.75 11.43
C TYR A 20 -1.03 -9.10 12.11
N ARG A 21 -0.17 -9.10 13.12
CA ARG A 21 0.12 -10.22 14.02
C ARG A 21 0.12 -9.71 15.46
N ALA A 22 0.06 -10.65 16.42
CA ALA A 22 0.16 -10.38 17.85
C ALA A 22 -0.74 -9.22 18.31
N ASN A 23 -2.07 -9.39 18.20
CA ASN A 23 -3.06 -8.38 18.59
C ASN A 23 -2.84 -7.00 17.95
N ASP A 24 -2.45 -6.98 16.68
CA ASP A 24 -2.20 -5.77 15.87
C ASP A 24 -0.94 -4.96 16.23
N ASP A 25 -0.07 -5.46 17.11
CA ASP A 25 1.20 -4.80 17.46
C ASP A 25 2.30 -5.00 16.42
N GLU A 26 2.18 -6.01 15.55
CA GLU A 26 3.17 -6.31 14.52
C GLU A 26 2.58 -6.24 13.11
N ILE A 27 3.22 -5.46 12.22
CA ILE A 27 2.89 -5.42 10.80
C ILE A 27 3.90 -6.26 10.02
N ARG A 28 3.44 -7.36 9.42
CA ARG A 28 4.24 -8.12 8.46
C ARG A 28 3.94 -7.68 7.04
N ILE A 29 4.93 -7.10 6.37
CA ILE A 29 4.87 -6.87 4.93
C ILE A 29 5.00 -8.21 4.22
N ILE A 30 4.01 -8.54 3.39
CA ILE A 30 3.99 -9.76 2.58
C ILE A 30 4.55 -9.46 1.19
N SER A 31 4.13 -8.35 0.59
CA SER A 31 4.65 -7.89 -0.69
C SER A 31 4.54 -6.37 -0.82
N ALA A 32 5.50 -5.79 -1.55
CA ALA A 32 5.49 -4.38 -1.92
C ALA A 32 5.92 -4.25 -3.39
N ARG A 33 5.16 -3.51 -4.18
CA ARG A 33 5.44 -3.26 -5.59
C ARG A 33 5.02 -1.86 -5.99
N LYS A 34 5.59 -1.35 -7.09
CA LYS A 34 5.10 -0.13 -7.73
C LYS A 34 3.65 -0.33 -8.16
N ALA A 35 2.80 0.66 -7.86
CA ALA A 35 1.43 0.69 -8.31
C ALA A 35 1.39 0.77 -9.86
N THR A 36 0.50 -0.02 -10.45
CA THR A 36 0.16 0.06 -11.88
C THR A 36 -0.46 1.41 -12.22
N SER A 37 -0.53 1.73 -13.52
CA SER A 37 -1.23 2.94 -13.99
C SER A 37 -2.68 2.99 -13.51
N ASN A 38 -3.39 1.85 -13.52
CA ASN A 38 -4.79 1.80 -13.07
C ASN A 38 -4.92 2.05 -11.56
N GLU A 39 -4.08 1.41 -10.74
CA GLU A 39 -4.05 1.63 -9.28
C GLU A 39 -3.68 3.08 -8.93
N ARG A 40 -2.82 3.72 -9.73
CA ARG A 40 -2.49 5.15 -9.58
C ARG A 40 -3.68 6.06 -9.85
N SER A 41 -4.44 5.80 -10.90
CA SER A 41 -5.64 6.58 -11.22
C SER A 41 -6.67 6.47 -10.10
N ILE A 42 -6.90 5.26 -9.60
CA ILE A 42 -7.79 5.02 -8.44
C ILE A 42 -7.31 5.83 -7.23
N TYR A 43 -6.02 5.79 -6.89
CA TYR A 43 -5.49 6.59 -5.78
C TYR A 43 -5.75 8.08 -5.92
N GLN A 44 -5.59 8.62 -7.13
CA GLN A 44 -5.79 10.04 -7.41
C GLN A 44 -7.26 10.43 -7.28
N GLU A 45 -8.17 9.56 -7.71
CA GLU A 45 -9.62 9.78 -7.61
C GLU A 45 -10.11 9.76 -6.16
N PHE A 46 -9.57 8.86 -5.33
CA PHE A 46 -9.91 8.76 -3.90
C PHE A 46 -9.09 9.71 -3.01
N ARG A 47 -8.22 10.55 -3.60
CA ARG A 47 -7.46 11.54 -2.84
C ARG A 47 -8.38 12.75 -2.59
N PRO A 48 -8.70 13.08 -1.32
CA PRO A 48 -9.49 14.28 -0.99
C PRO A 48 -8.78 15.57 -1.38
#